data_AF-A0A957NRV2-F1
#
_entry.id   AF-A0A957NRV2-F1
#
_cell.length_a   1.000
_cell.length_b   1.000
_cell.length_c   1.000
_cell.angle_alpha   90.00
_cell.angle_beta   90.00
_cell.angle_gamma   90.00
#
_symmetry.space_group_name_H-M   'P 1'
#
loop_
_entity.id
_entity.type
_entity.pdbx_description
1 polymer ?
#
loop_
_entity_poly.entity_id
_entity_poly.type
_entity_poly.pdbx_seq_one_letter_code
_entity_poly.pdbx_strand_id
1 'polypeptide(L)'
;DLDPRGVAGVDVNPRIRAFRATMNVDGPTMEEAEMMANEWRTRCPIYTTYERTAPIEVTNKLMHDETTGVILEVDFTYDFDTAEEYIAAVSPMADAFAAVDGLAWKAWTLNVEEKRAGAVYLFESADARTAYLESDLAATVASHPSLSDFRVQEYAIMRAESIVTHAPIEGEIVNSGEGIGTMLQVNFSYNVPTDDYIAAVSPLAEQFAAAEGLRWKIWALDEEKSQFSGILFFDTPEDVQTFVESDLAATILNHPALSDFAVTPYSILGAESLATRAPVGTIEE
;
A
#
# COMPACT_ATOMS: atom_id res chain seq x y z
N ASP A 1 19.41 -26.81 -25.66
CA ASP A 1 20.57 -25.94 -25.96
C ASP A 1 20.11 -24.54 -26.29
N LEU A 2 20.36 -23.62 -25.35
CA LEU A 2 20.26 -22.18 -25.58
C LEU A 2 21.56 -21.72 -26.26
N ASP A 3 21.45 -21.06 -27.42
CA ASP A 3 22.59 -20.47 -28.12
C ASP A 3 23.13 -19.28 -27.30
N PRO A 4 24.39 -19.32 -26.83
CA PRO A 4 24.96 -18.27 -25.97
C PRO A 4 25.18 -16.93 -26.68
N ARG A 5 24.94 -16.85 -28.00
CA ARG A 5 25.06 -15.58 -28.75
C ARG A 5 23.89 -14.64 -28.54
N GLY A 6 22.77 -15.11 -27.95
CA GLY A 6 21.56 -14.31 -27.84
C GLY A 6 21.12 -13.73 -29.20
N VAL A 7 20.42 -12.60 -29.18
CA VAL A 7 19.99 -11.83 -30.36
C VAL A 7 21.13 -11.02 -31.02
N ALA A 8 22.40 -11.30 -30.69
CA ALA A 8 23.52 -10.60 -31.31
C ALA A 8 23.63 -10.96 -32.81
N GLY A 9 23.30 -9.99 -33.68
CA GLY A 9 23.45 -10.11 -35.15
C GLY A 9 22.16 -10.39 -35.93
N VAL A 10 20.99 -10.33 -35.28
CA VAL A 10 19.69 -10.30 -35.96
C VAL A 10 19.14 -8.87 -35.99
N ASP A 11 18.57 -8.47 -37.12
CA ASP A 11 17.99 -7.12 -37.34
C ASP A 11 16.61 -6.99 -36.68
N VAL A 12 16.57 -7.30 -35.38
CA VAL A 12 15.43 -7.10 -34.51
C VAL A 12 15.95 -6.26 -33.37
N ASN A 13 15.33 -5.10 -33.14
CA ASN A 13 15.55 -4.29 -31.95
C ASN A 13 14.47 -4.65 -30.92
N PRO A 14 14.69 -5.66 -30.05
CA PRO A 14 13.76 -5.91 -28.98
C PRO A 14 13.93 -4.77 -27.97
N ARG A 15 12.96 -3.85 -27.92
CA ARG A 15 12.88 -2.80 -26.91
C ARG A 15 12.52 -3.41 -25.54
N ILE A 16 13.43 -4.22 -25.00
CA ILE A 16 13.32 -4.80 -23.67
C ILE A 16 13.54 -3.67 -22.68
N ARG A 17 12.48 -3.29 -21.95
CA ARG A 17 12.53 -2.20 -20.96
C ARG A 17 13.00 -2.66 -19.59
N ALA A 18 12.68 -3.89 -19.21
CA ALA A 18 13.08 -4.52 -17.95
C ALA A 18 13.15 -6.04 -18.10
N PHE A 19 14.03 -6.67 -17.33
CA PHE A 19 14.07 -8.11 -17.13
C PHE A 19 13.86 -8.39 -15.64
N ARG A 20 12.70 -8.96 -15.27
CA ARG A 20 12.39 -9.33 -13.88
C ARG A 20 12.70 -10.80 -13.67
N ALA A 21 13.55 -11.10 -12.69
CA ALA A 21 13.84 -12.45 -12.26
C ALA A 21 13.31 -12.64 -10.83
N THR A 22 12.32 -13.50 -10.66
CA THR A 22 11.75 -13.85 -9.35
C THR A 22 12.30 -15.19 -8.90
N MET A 23 12.95 -15.21 -7.73
CA MET A 23 13.40 -16.45 -7.09
C MET A 23 12.45 -16.77 -5.93
N ASN A 24 11.63 -17.79 -6.11
CA ASN A 24 10.88 -18.38 -5.00
C ASN A 24 11.81 -19.37 -4.30
N VAL A 25 12.30 -19.01 -3.12
CA VAL A 25 13.12 -19.87 -2.28
C VAL A 25 12.33 -20.21 -1.02
N ASP A 26 12.16 -21.50 -0.76
CA ASP A 26 11.44 -22.03 0.40
C ASP A 26 12.46 -22.68 1.35
N GLY A 27 12.40 -22.32 2.63
CA GLY A 27 13.28 -22.83 3.69
C GLY A 27 14.57 -22.07 4.07
N PRO A 28 15.13 -21.08 3.33
CA PRO A 28 16.29 -20.32 3.81
C PRO A 28 15.88 -19.19 4.76
N THR A 29 16.73 -18.92 5.75
CA THR A 29 16.69 -17.67 6.52
C THR A 29 16.98 -16.45 5.63
N MET A 30 16.66 -15.24 6.09
CA MET A 30 16.89 -14.00 5.34
C MET A 30 18.34 -13.85 4.85
N GLU A 31 19.31 -14.18 5.71
CA GLU A 31 20.75 -14.17 5.39
C GLU A 31 21.12 -15.19 4.30
N GLU A 32 20.53 -16.37 4.34
CA GLU A 32 20.74 -17.41 3.33
C GLU A 32 20.12 -17.05 1.98
N ALA A 33 18.97 -16.37 2.00
CA ALA A 33 18.30 -15.91 0.80
C ALA A 33 19.06 -14.74 0.13
N GLU A 34 19.64 -13.81 0.90
CA GLU A 34 20.57 -12.80 0.38
C GLU A 34 21.84 -13.43 -0.19
N MET A 35 22.40 -14.41 0.52
CA MET A 35 23.55 -15.17 0.03
C MET A 35 23.21 -15.84 -1.31
N MET A 36 22.04 -16.46 -1.45
CA MET A 36 21.59 -17.07 -2.70
C MET A 36 21.39 -16.04 -3.82
N ALA A 37 20.80 -14.88 -3.53
CA ALA A 37 20.65 -13.80 -4.50
C ALA A 37 22.02 -13.30 -4.99
N ASN A 38 22.97 -13.11 -4.08
CA ASN A 38 24.34 -12.68 -4.40
C ASN A 38 25.11 -13.74 -5.20
N GLU A 39 24.97 -15.02 -4.82
CA GLU A 39 25.54 -16.15 -5.56
C GLU A 39 24.92 -16.28 -6.96
N TRP A 40 23.64 -15.97 -7.12
CA TRP A 40 23.02 -15.92 -8.45
C TRP A 40 23.58 -14.76 -9.29
N ARG A 41 23.70 -13.55 -8.75
CA ARG A 41 24.32 -12.40 -9.47
C ARG A 41 25.74 -12.72 -9.95
N THR A 42 26.52 -13.40 -9.11
CA THR A 42 27.92 -13.70 -9.39
C THR A 42 28.13 -14.94 -10.27
N ARG A 43 27.27 -15.96 -10.16
CA ARG A 43 27.48 -17.26 -10.83
C ARG A 43 26.50 -17.55 -11.96
N CYS A 44 25.41 -16.80 -12.12
CA CYS A 44 24.49 -16.98 -13.23
C CYS A 44 25.19 -16.61 -14.55
N PRO A 45 25.44 -17.58 -15.45
CA PRO A 45 26.28 -17.37 -16.64
C PRO A 45 25.72 -16.33 -17.62
N ILE A 46 24.43 -16.02 -17.50
CA ILE A 46 23.72 -15.08 -18.36
C ILE A 46 23.51 -13.71 -17.71
N TYR A 47 23.74 -13.55 -16.40
CA TYR A 47 23.41 -12.32 -15.65
C TYR A 47 24.10 -11.09 -16.22
N THR A 48 25.43 -11.16 -16.39
CA THR A 48 26.24 -10.07 -16.94
C THR A 48 25.87 -9.70 -18.39
N THR A 49 25.34 -10.66 -19.15
CA THR A 49 24.85 -10.41 -20.51
C THR A 49 23.52 -9.65 -20.50
N TYR A 50 22.61 -10.04 -19.60
CA TYR A 50 21.29 -9.40 -19.49
C TYR A 50 21.36 -8.02 -18.82
N GLU A 51 22.18 -7.85 -17.78
CA GLU A 51 22.34 -6.57 -17.05
C GLU A 51 22.82 -5.44 -17.99
N ARG A 52 23.67 -5.78 -18.96
CA ARG A 52 24.16 -4.84 -19.97
C ARG A 52 23.09 -4.42 -20.99
N THR A 53 21.99 -5.16 -21.06
CA THR A 53 20.89 -4.92 -22.00
C THR A 53 19.75 -4.17 -21.33
N ALA A 54 19.43 -4.50 -20.07
CA ALA A 54 18.47 -3.79 -19.24
C ALA A 54 18.82 -4.01 -17.75
N PRO A 55 18.49 -3.06 -16.85
CA PRO A 55 18.62 -3.28 -15.41
C PRO A 55 17.91 -4.58 -15.00
N ILE A 56 18.58 -5.39 -14.18
CA ILE A 56 17.99 -6.60 -13.59
C ILE A 56 17.73 -6.33 -12.12
N GLU A 57 16.45 -6.35 -11.75
CA GLU A 57 16.01 -6.33 -10.37
C GLU A 57 15.89 -7.77 -9.87
N VAL A 58 16.53 -8.07 -8.74
CA VAL A 58 16.46 -9.38 -8.07
C VAL A 58 15.71 -9.16 -6.77
N THR A 59 14.43 -9.53 -6.76
CA THR A 59 13.56 -9.40 -5.60
C THR A 59 13.49 -10.74 -4.89
N ASN A 60 13.85 -10.76 -3.60
CA ASN A 60 13.52 -11.89 -2.72
C ASN A 60 12.13 -11.65 -2.16
N LYS A 61 11.22 -12.59 -2.34
CA LYS A 61 9.85 -12.47 -1.80
C LYS A 61 9.77 -12.59 -0.27
N LEU A 62 10.81 -13.15 0.37
CA LEU A 62 10.92 -13.19 1.83
C LEU A 62 11.49 -11.91 2.43
N MET A 63 12.05 -11.01 1.60
CA MET A 63 12.44 -9.71 2.10
C MET A 63 11.15 -8.89 2.27
N HIS A 64 10.76 -8.66 3.52
CA HIS A 64 10.37 -7.31 3.89
C HIS A 64 11.52 -6.42 3.44
N ASP A 65 11.38 -5.84 2.26
CA ASP A 65 12.35 -4.90 1.78
C ASP A 65 12.35 -3.74 2.77
N GLU A 66 13.41 -3.62 3.57
CA GLU A 66 13.61 -2.55 4.57
C GLU A 66 13.56 -1.14 3.93
N THR A 67 13.61 -1.05 2.59
CA THR A 67 13.40 0.18 1.82
C THR A 67 11.94 0.41 1.38
N THR A 68 11.02 -0.49 1.69
CA THR A 68 9.59 -0.29 1.44
C THR A 68 8.97 0.38 2.65
N GLY A 69 8.30 1.51 2.43
CA GLY A 69 7.60 2.23 3.49
C GLY A 69 6.61 1.34 4.26
N VAL A 70 6.18 1.83 5.42
CA VAL A 70 5.21 1.15 6.29
C VAL A 70 3.91 1.91 6.35
N ILE A 71 2.80 1.18 6.51
CA ILE A 71 1.48 1.76 6.64
C ILE A 71 1.11 1.87 8.11
N LEU A 72 0.49 2.99 8.46
CA LEU A 72 -0.24 3.16 9.70
C LEU A 72 -1.68 3.52 9.34
N GLU A 73 -2.63 2.79 9.89
CA GLU A 73 -4.05 3.12 9.81
C GLU A 73 -4.52 3.54 11.19
N VAL A 74 -5.13 4.71 11.26
CA VAL A 74 -5.72 5.23 12.49
C VAL A 74 -7.16 5.59 12.20
N ASP A 75 -8.09 5.01 12.95
CA ASP A 75 -9.50 5.37 12.89
C ASP A 75 -10.07 5.56 14.30
N PHE A 76 -10.95 6.53 14.47
CA PHE A 76 -11.51 6.91 15.76
C PHE A 76 -12.90 7.52 15.59
N THR A 77 -13.70 7.48 16.66
CA THR A 77 -14.96 8.19 16.73
C THR A 77 -14.73 9.64 17.15
N TYR A 78 -15.43 10.57 16.50
CA TYR A 78 -15.42 11.99 16.86
C TYR A 78 -16.77 12.42 17.44
N ASP A 79 -16.74 13.30 18.44
CA ASP A 79 -17.91 13.86 19.10
C ASP A 79 -17.99 15.37 18.86
N PHE A 80 -18.52 15.70 17.68
CA PHE A 80 -18.87 17.06 17.26
C PHE A 80 -20.33 17.09 16.80
N ASP A 81 -20.94 18.28 16.82
CA ASP A 81 -22.33 18.46 16.40
C ASP A 81 -22.47 18.22 14.89
N THR A 82 -21.51 18.69 14.10
CA THR A 82 -21.46 18.44 12.64
C THR A 82 -20.07 18.01 12.15
N ALA A 83 -20.05 17.44 10.94
CA ALA A 83 -18.80 17.07 10.26
C ALA A 83 -17.95 18.30 9.91
N GLU A 84 -18.58 19.43 9.55
CA GLU A 84 -17.88 20.68 9.23
C GLU A 84 -17.16 21.26 10.45
N GLU A 85 -17.77 21.16 11.65
CA GLU A 85 -17.11 21.56 12.89
C GLU A 85 -15.90 20.68 13.20
N TYR A 86 -16.03 19.36 13.00
CA TYR A 86 -14.90 18.44 13.12
C TYR A 86 -13.79 18.81 12.14
N ILE A 87 -14.10 19.00 10.85
CA ILE A 87 -13.14 19.38 9.81
C ILE A 87 -12.42 20.67 10.22
N ALA A 88 -13.17 21.72 10.57
CA ALA A 88 -12.59 23.00 10.97
C ALA A 88 -11.66 22.91 12.20
N ALA A 89 -11.92 21.97 13.12
CA ALA A 89 -11.07 21.73 14.28
C ALA A 89 -9.75 21.02 13.89
N VAL A 90 -9.76 20.12 12.90
CA VAL A 90 -8.57 19.34 12.50
C VAL A 90 -7.78 19.95 11.34
N SER A 91 -8.39 20.76 10.46
CA SER A 91 -7.71 21.38 9.32
C SER A 91 -6.41 22.11 9.68
N PRO A 92 -6.32 22.89 10.78
CA PRO A 92 -5.07 23.57 11.16
C PRO A 92 -3.92 22.62 11.49
N MET A 93 -4.20 21.34 11.77
CA MET A 93 -3.18 20.34 12.07
C MET A 93 -2.49 19.80 10.82
N ALA A 94 -3.05 20.03 9.62
CA ALA A 94 -2.51 19.49 8.37
C ALA A 94 -1.04 19.90 8.15
N ASP A 95 -0.70 21.16 8.41
CA ASP A 95 0.69 21.66 8.29
C ASP A 95 1.64 20.98 9.29
N ALA A 96 1.17 20.73 10.51
CA ALA A 96 1.95 20.02 11.53
C ALA A 96 2.22 18.57 11.13
N PHE A 97 1.22 17.90 10.55
CA PHE A 97 1.39 16.55 10.00
C PHE A 97 2.32 16.54 8.79
N ALA A 98 2.22 17.53 7.90
CA ALA A 98 3.08 17.62 6.72
C ALA A 98 4.57 17.77 7.08
N ALA A 99 4.88 18.30 8.27
CA ALA A 99 6.22 18.49 8.80
C ALA A 99 6.76 17.31 9.63
N VAL A 100 6.02 16.19 9.74
CA VAL A 100 6.52 15.00 10.44
C VAL A 100 7.65 14.36 9.65
N ASP A 101 8.81 14.20 10.29
CA ASP A 101 9.99 13.58 9.70
C ASP A 101 9.70 12.10 9.34
N GLY A 102 10.07 11.72 8.12
CA GLY A 102 9.85 10.37 7.59
C GLY A 102 8.40 10.03 7.23
N LEU A 103 7.46 10.99 7.30
CA LEU A 103 6.11 10.83 6.77
C LEU A 103 6.09 11.18 5.28
N ALA A 104 5.94 10.17 4.43
CA ALA A 104 5.81 10.37 2.98
C ALA A 104 4.51 11.11 2.66
N TRP A 105 3.38 10.59 3.13
CA TRP A 105 2.07 11.23 3.01
C TRP A 105 1.06 10.73 4.05
N LYS A 106 -0.02 11.50 4.22
CA LYS A 106 -1.18 11.15 5.06
C LYS A 106 -2.48 11.46 4.33
N ALA A 107 -3.33 10.47 4.12
CA ALA A 107 -4.69 10.64 3.60
C ALA A 107 -5.68 10.75 4.77
N TRP A 108 -6.45 11.82 4.82
CA TRP A 108 -7.45 12.06 5.86
C TRP A 108 -8.80 11.51 5.41
N THR A 109 -9.37 10.63 6.23
CA THR A 109 -10.60 9.90 5.91
C THR A 109 -11.74 10.31 6.85
N LEU A 110 -12.96 10.33 6.32
CA LEU A 110 -14.16 10.67 7.07
C LEU A 110 -15.34 9.80 6.65
N ASN A 111 -15.98 9.18 7.64
CA ASN A 111 -17.26 8.52 7.54
C ASN A 111 -18.26 9.27 8.42
N VAL A 112 -19.06 10.13 7.78
CA VAL A 112 -20.04 10.98 8.46
C VAL A 112 -21.18 10.16 9.07
N GLU A 113 -21.57 9.06 8.42
CA GLU A 113 -22.70 8.23 8.85
C GLU A 113 -22.39 7.53 10.18
N GLU A 114 -21.17 6.99 10.32
CA GLU A 114 -20.72 6.29 11.52
C GLU A 114 -20.07 7.23 12.55
N LYS A 115 -20.00 8.54 12.28
CA LYS A 115 -19.21 9.52 13.04
C LYS A 115 -17.79 9.04 13.33
N ARG A 116 -17.16 8.41 12.32
CA ARG A 116 -15.77 7.98 12.38
C ARG A 116 -14.91 8.84 11.47
N ALA A 117 -13.74 9.20 11.96
CA ALA A 117 -12.71 9.84 11.16
C ALA A 117 -11.40 9.09 11.35
N GLY A 118 -10.50 9.25 10.41
CA GLY A 118 -9.26 8.52 10.44
C GLY A 118 -8.22 9.10 9.51
N ALA A 119 -7.14 8.35 9.36
CA ALA A 119 -6.16 8.58 8.34
C ALA A 119 -5.36 7.32 8.04
N VAL A 120 -4.95 7.24 6.78
CA VAL A 120 -3.93 6.31 6.30
C VAL A 120 -2.64 7.09 6.15
N TYR A 121 -1.55 6.58 6.72
CA TYR A 121 -0.23 7.18 6.68
C TYR A 121 0.73 6.23 5.97
N LEU A 122 1.59 6.78 5.13
CA LEU A 122 2.77 6.10 4.63
C LEU A 122 4.01 6.72 5.27
N PHE A 123 4.75 5.91 6.02
CA PHE A 123 6.07 6.28 6.55
C PHE A 123 7.18 5.64 5.74
N GLU A 124 8.32 6.31 5.64
CA GLU A 124 9.51 5.80 4.96
C GLU A 124 10.12 4.58 5.66
N SER A 125 9.90 4.44 6.98
CA SER A 125 10.39 3.31 7.78
C SER A 125 9.55 3.06 9.04
N ALA A 126 9.70 1.86 9.62
CA ALA A 126 9.12 1.54 10.92
C ALA A 126 9.61 2.47 12.03
N ASP A 127 10.89 2.84 12.02
CA ASP A 127 11.47 3.77 13.00
C ASP A 127 10.81 5.16 12.94
N ALA A 128 10.56 5.68 11.73
CA ALA A 128 9.87 6.96 11.56
C ALA A 128 8.42 6.90 12.06
N ARG A 129 7.71 5.79 11.78
CA ARG A 129 6.36 5.54 12.30
C ARG A 129 6.35 5.50 13.83
N THR A 130 7.28 4.78 14.45
CA THR A 130 7.40 4.69 15.92
C THR A 130 7.72 6.06 16.52
N ALA A 131 8.66 6.80 15.94
CA ALA A 131 8.98 8.16 16.39
C ALA A 131 7.76 9.10 16.33
N TYR A 132 6.93 8.98 15.29
CA TYR A 132 5.67 9.70 15.21
C TYR A 132 4.69 9.28 16.32
N LEU A 133 4.49 7.98 16.55
CA LEU A 133 3.58 7.47 17.58
C LEU A 133 3.99 7.91 19.00
N GLU A 134 5.29 8.11 19.23
CA GLU A 134 5.85 8.60 20.50
C GLU A 134 5.87 10.15 20.60
N SER A 135 5.49 10.86 19.54
CA SER A 135 5.55 12.33 19.48
C SER A 135 4.43 13.03 20.25
N ASP A 136 4.69 14.29 20.63
CA ASP A 136 3.68 15.18 21.22
C ASP A 136 2.47 15.38 20.29
N LEU A 137 2.66 15.31 18.97
CA LEU A 137 1.58 15.45 17.99
C LEU A 137 0.60 14.26 18.08
N ALA A 138 1.12 13.03 18.10
CA ALA A 138 0.30 11.84 18.28
C ALA A 138 -0.39 11.83 19.66
N ALA A 139 0.34 12.20 20.72
CA ALA A 139 -0.22 12.31 22.07
C ALA A 139 -1.34 13.36 22.16
N THR A 140 -1.20 14.50 21.47
CA THR A 140 -2.22 15.56 21.42
C THR A 140 -3.50 15.06 20.77
N VAL A 141 -3.39 14.33 19.65
CA VAL A 141 -4.57 13.74 18.99
C VAL A 141 -5.20 12.67 19.87
N ALA A 142 -4.41 11.74 20.42
CA ALA A 142 -4.91 10.62 21.21
C ALA A 142 -5.57 11.05 22.54
N SER A 143 -5.18 12.21 23.08
CA SER A 143 -5.76 12.77 24.32
C SER A 143 -6.86 13.81 24.09
N HIS A 144 -7.22 14.08 22.84
CA HIS A 144 -8.23 15.08 22.52
C HIS A 144 -9.62 14.64 23.07
N PRO A 145 -10.31 15.47 23.87
CA PRO A 145 -11.51 15.05 24.60
C PRO A 145 -12.69 14.69 23.70
N SER A 146 -12.77 15.25 22.49
CA SER A 146 -13.81 14.94 21.51
C SER A 146 -13.46 13.75 20.61
N LEU A 147 -12.33 13.07 20.82
CA LEU A 147 -11.92 11.91 20.04
C LEU A 147 -11.85 10.68 20.95
N SER A 148 -12.37 9.54 20.49
CA SER A 148 -12.45 8.32 21.29
C SER A 148 -12.47 7.07 20.39
N ASP A 149 -12.43 5.88 21.00
CA ASP A 149 -12.44 4.60 20.29
C ASP A 149 -11.36 4.50 19.19
N PHE A 150 -10.15 4.95 19.53
CA PHE A 150 -9.00 4.87 18.64
C PHE A 150 -8.63 3.42 18.34
N ARG A 151 -8.51 3.13 17.05
CA ARG A 151 -7.94 1.91 16.51
C ARG A 151 -6.70 2.31 15.74
N VAL A 152 -5.56 1.79 16.16
CA VAL A 152 -4.25 2.10 15.58
C VAL A 152 -3.68 0.77 15.10
N GLN A 153 -3.52 0.64 13.79
CA GLN A 153 -3.08 -0.59 13.14
C GLN A 153 -1.83 -0.30 12.32
N GLU A 154 -0.79 -1.10 12.57
CA GLU A 154 0.50 -0.99 11.92
C GLU A 154 0.62 -2.14 10.92
N TYR A 155 0.90 -1.82 9.66
CA TYR A 155 1.04 -2.82 8.61
C TYR A 155 2.33 -2.61 7.85
N ALA A 156 2.85 -3.70 7.32
CA ALA A 156 3.89 -3.67 6.32
C ALA A 156 3.32 -3.85 4.92
N ILE A 157 4.02 -3.30 3.93
CA ILE A 157 3.53 -3.26 2.56
C ILE A 157 3.98 -4.51 1.79
N MET A 158 3.03 -5.18 1.17
CA MET A 158 3.28 -6.17 0.12
C MET A 158 3.66 -5.42 -1.15
N ARG A 159 4.96 -5.09 -1.28
CA ARG A 159 5.47 -4.19 -2.31
C ARG A 159 5.13 -4.64 -3.73
N ALA A 160 5.36 -5.92 -4.04
CA ALA A 160 5.22 -6.44 -5.40
C ALA A 160 3.78 -6.31 -5.93
N GLU A 161 2.80 -6.67 -5.10
CA GLU A 161 1.38 -6.59 -5.40
C GLU A 161 0.92 -5.12 -5.46
N SER A 162 1.43 -4.30 -4.54
CA SER A 162 1.13 -2.87 -4.47
C SER A 162 1.61 -2.13 -5.73
N ILE A 163 2.81 -2.41 -6.24
CA ILE A 163 3.31 -1.82 -7.49
C ILE A 163 2.41 -2.21 -8.68
N VAL A 164 1.99 -3.48 -8.75
CA VAL A 164 1.08 -3.95 -9.83
C VAL A 164 -0.23 -3.17 -9.81
N THR A 165 -0.74 -2.83 -8.63
CA THR A 165 -1.94 -2.02 -8.46
C THR A 165 -1.65 -0.52 -8.30
N HIS A 166 -0.55 -0.04 -8.91
CA HIS A 166 -0.18 1.38 -8.99
C HIS A 166 -0.09 2.11 -7.64
N ALA A 167 0.23 1.38 -6.56
CA ALA A 167 0.30 1.94 -5.23
C ALA A 167 1.29 3.13 -5.17
N PRO A 168 0.90 4.24 -4.54
CA PRO A 168 1.73 5.43 -4.39
C PRO A 168 2.71 5.27 -3.22
N ILE A 169 3.56 4.24 -3.32
CA ILE A 169 4.54 3.84 -2.30
C ILE A 169 5.99 4.13 -2.71
N GLU A 170 6.19 4.58 -3.96
CA GLU A 170 7.48 4.92 -4.53
C GLU A 170 7.38 6.23 -5.33
N GLY A 171 8.46 7.01 -5.32
CA GLY A 171 8.57 8.22 -6.13
C GLY A 171 7.84 9.44 -5.58
N GLU A 172 7.94 10.54 -6.32
CA GLU A 172 7.26 11.78 -5.98
C GLU A 172 5.82 11.75 -6.52
N ILE A 173 4.85 11.94 -5.65
CA ILE A 173 3.43 11.97 -6.01
C ILE A 173 3.07 13.40 -6.40
N VAL A 174 2.73 13.60 -7.68
CA VAL A 174 2.25 14.89 -8.18
C VAL A 174 0.72 14.84 -8.28
N ASN A 175 0.04 15.59 -7.42
CA ASN A 175 -1.42 15.71 -7.44
C ASN A 175 -1.83 17.01 -8.13
N SER A 176 -2.78 16.94 -9.06
CA SER A 176 -3.38 18.13 -9.69
C SER A 176 -4.28 18.94 -8.74
N GLY A 177 -4.69 18.35 -7.61
CA GLY A 177 -5.64 18.93 -6.66
C GLY A 177 -7.11 18.86 -7.10
N GLU A 178 -7.38 18.37 -8.32
CA GLU A 178 -8.71 18.12 -8.85
C GLU A 178 -9.07 16.63 -8.74
N GLY A 179 -10.37 16.32 -8.86
CA GLY A 179 -10.85 14.94 -8.92
C GLY A 179 -10.53 14.13 -7.67
N ILE A 180 -10.77 14.68 -6.48
CA ILE A 180 -10.58 13.95 -5.22
C ILE A 180 -11.45 12.69 -5.24
N GLY A 181 -10.77 11.55 -5.18
CA GLY A 181 -11.41 10.24 -5.19
C GLY A 181 -12.00 9.85 -3.83
N THR A 182 -12.33 8.58 -3.71
CA THR A 182 -12.87 7.98 -2.49
C THR A 182 -12.03 6.78 -2.08
N MET A 183 -12.00 6.47 -0.78
CA MET A 183 -11.20 5.37 -0.24
C MET A 183 -12.10 4.26 0.28
N LEU A 184 -11.70 3.02 0.02
CA LEU A 184 -12.30 1.83 0.61
C LEU A 184 -11.20 1.09 1.37
N GLN A 185 -11.37 0.97 2.69
CA GLN A 185 -10.51 0.13 3.52
C GLN A 185 -11.17 -1.24 3.71
N VAL A 186 -10.42 -2.30 3.46
CA VAL A 186 -10.84 -3.69 3.58
C VAL A 186 -9.86 -4.41 4.48
N ASN A 187 -10.22 -4.57 5.74
CA ASN A 187 -9.38 -5.21 6.76
C ASN A 187 -10.00 -6.57 7.11
N PHE A 188 -9.18 -7.60 7.22
CA PHE A 188 -9.63 -8.94 7.63
C PHE A 188 -8.50 -9.76 8.22
N SER A 189 -8.86 -10.82 8.93
CA SER A 189 -7.93 -11.82 9.43
C SER A 189 -7.86 -13.01 8.48
N TYR A 190 -6.71 -13.67 8.40
CA TYR A 190 -6.54 -14.94 7.69
C TYR A 190 -6.05 -16.02 8.65
N ASN A 191 -6.38 -17.29 8.36
CA ASN A 191 -6.07 -18.43 9.24
C ASN A 191 -5.12 -19.47 8.63
N VAL A 192 -4.43 -19.10 7.55
CA VAL A 192 -3.41 -19.92 6.86
C VAL A 192 -2.03 -19.30 7.08
N PRO A 193 -0.93 -20.06 6.87
CA PRO A 193 0.41 -19.47 6.89
C PRO A 193 0.52 -18.28 5.94
N THR A 194 1.26 -17.24 6.35
CA THR A 194 1.39 -15.99 5.59
C THR A 194 1.92 -16.21 4.18
N ASP A 195 2.88 -17.11 3.99
CA ASP A 195 3.40 -17.46 2.66
C ASP A 195 2.33 -18.10 1.75
N ASP A 196 1.50 -18.98 2.30
CA ASP A 196 0.39 -19.61 1.57
C ASP A 196 -0.68 -18.55 1.21
N TYR A 197 -0.96 -17.63 2.14
CA TYR A 197 -1.86 -16.50 1.91
C TYR A 197 -1.34 -15.62 0.77
N ILE A 198 -0.09 -15.17 0.85
CA ILE A 198 0.55 -14.33 -0.18
C ILE A 198 0.49 -15.04 -1.52
N ALA A 199 0.89 -16.31 -1.60
CA ALA A 199 0.86 -17.08 -2.85
C ALA A 199 -0.54 -17.18 -3.46
N ALA A 200 -1.59 -17.24 -2.63
CA ALA A 200 -2.97 -17.28 -3.10
C ALA A 200 -3.48 -15.92 -3.60
N VAL A 201 -3.07 -14.81 -2.97
CA VAL A 201 -3.58 -13.47 -3.31
C VAL A 201 -2.72 -12.73 -4.34
N SER A 202 -1.42 -13.02 -4.47
CA SER A 202 -0.53 -12.37 -5.45
C SER A 202 -1.09 -12.37 -6.88
N PRO A 203 -1.70 -13.47 -7.40
CA PRO A 203 -2.27 -13.48 -8.75
C PRO A 203 -3.50 -12.57 -8.91
N LEU A 204 -4.14 -12.18 -7.81
CA LEU A 204 -5.30 -11.27 -7.84
C LEU A 204 -4.87 -9.83 -8.13
N ALA A 205 -3.61 -9.45 -7.89
CA ALA A 205 -3.14 -8.08 -8.11
C ALA A 205 -3.42 -7.57 -9.53
N GLU A 206 -3.25 -8.42 -10.55
CA GLU A 206 -3.57 -8.09 -11.95
C GLU A 206 -5.08 -7.87 -12.18
N GLN A 207 -5.93 -8.63 -11.47
CA GLN A 207 -7.39 -8.44 -11.55
C GLN A 207 -7.81 -7.12 -10.90
N PHE A 208 -7.17 -6.76 -9.78
CA PHE A 208 -7.38 -5.46 -9.15
C PHE A 208 -6.86 -4.33 -10.03
N ALA A 209 -5.69 -4.46 -10.64
CA ALA A 209 -5.14 -3.44 -11.55
C ALA A 209 -6.03 -3.19 -12.78
N ALA A 210 -6.81 -4.19 -13.19
CA ALA A 210 -7.78 -4.08 -14.27
C ALA A 210 -9.19 -3.64 -13.83
N ALA A 211 -9.42 -3.39 -12.53
CA ALA A 211 -10.72 -2.99 -12.01
C ALA A 211 -11.07 -1.58 -12.49
N GLU A 212 -12.28 -1.42 -13.03
CA GLU A 212 -12.78 -0.14 -13.51
C GLU A 212 -12.94 0.86 -12.34
N GLY A 213 -12.48 2.09 -12.55
CA GLY A 213 -12.52 3.17 -11.55
C GLY A 213 -11.51 3.03 -10.40
N LEU A 214 -10.74 1.95 -10.30
CA LEU A 214 -9.67 1.82 -9.31
C LEU A 214 -8.41 2.56 -9.78
N ARG A 215 -8.01 3.61 -9.05
CA ARG A 215 -6.77 4.34 -9.33
C ARG A 215 -5.56 3.57 -8.85
N TRP A 216 -5.61 3.14 -7.60
CA TRP A 216 -4.53 2.39 -6.98
C TRP A 216 -5.04 1.57 -5.79
N LYS A 217 -4.26 0.56 -5.41
CA LYS A 217 -4.48 -0.23 -4.20
C LYS A 217 -3.16 -0.49 -3.49
N ILE A 218 -3.17 -0.34 -2.16
CA ILE A 218 -2.07 -0.76 -1.29
C ILE A 218 -2.46 -2.08 -0.66
N TRP A 219 -1.56 -3.05 -0.76
CA TRP A 219 -1.66 -4.34 -0.11
C TRP A 219 -0.77 -4.32 1.11
N ALA A 220 -1.35 -4.47 2.30
CA ALA A 220 -0.60 -4.39 3.54
C ALA A 220 -0.97 -5.56 4.47
N LEU A 221 -0.01 -6.06 5.24
CA LEU A 221 -0.22 -7.15 6.17
C LEU A 221 0.49 -6.92 7.50
N ASP A 222 -0.08 -7.50 8.54
CA ASP A 222 0.54 -7.69 9.85
C ASP A 222 0.67 -9.21 10.03
N GLU A 223 1.88 -9.71 9.84
CA GLU A 223 2.18 -11.14 9.91
C GLU A 223 1.97 -11.69 11.32
N GLU A 224 2.35 -10.92 12.36
CA GLU A 224 2.25 -11.33 13.75
C GLU A 224 0.80 -11.56 14.18
N LYS A 225 -0.11 -10.72 13.68
CA LYS A 225 -1.55 -10.81 13.97
C LYS A 225 -2.34 -11.60 12.94
N SER A 226 -1.70 -12.06 11.86
CA SER A 226 -2.35 -12.67 10.69
C SER A 226 -3.49 -11.80 10.16
N GLN A 227 -3.23 -10.49 10.06
CA GLN A 227 -4.17 -9.49 9.56
C GLN A 227 -3.72 -8.95 8.21
N PHE A 228 -4.69 -8.65 7.37
CA PHE A 228 -4.49 -8.01 6.09
C PHE A 228 -5.29 -6.72 6.03
N SER A 229 -4.72 -5.71 5.40
CA SER A 229 -5.41 -4.49 4.99
C SER A 229 -5.23 -4.23 3.49
N GLY A 230 -6.36 -4.11 2.80
CA GLY A 230 -6.44 -3.57 1.45
C GLY A 230 -6.94 -2.14 1.50
N ILE A 231 -6.08 -1.19 1.14
CA ILE A 231 -6.49 0.22 0.99
C ILE A 231 -6.69 0.46 -0.51
N LEU A 232 -7.93 0.63 -0.93
CA LEU A 232 -8.30 0.86 -2.32
C LEU A 232 -8.71 2.31 -2.51
N PHE A 233 -8.31 2.90 -3.63
CA PHE A 233 -8.66 4.27 -3.97
C PHE A 233 -9.32 4.34 -5.34
N PHE A 234 -10.54 4.88 -5.36
CA PHE A 234 -11.39 4.92 -6.54
C PHE A 234 -11.66 6.34 -7.01
N ASP A 235 -12.00 6.47 -8.29
CA ASP A 235 -12.43 7.74 -8.90
C ASP A 235 -13.69 8.29 -8.25
N THR A 236 -14.70 7.45 -8.03
CA THR A 236 -16.01 7.86 -7.52
C THR A 236 -16.58 6.90 -6.47
N PRO A 237 -17.50 7.38 -5.60
CA PRO A 237 -18.27 6.50 -4.71
C PRO A 237 -19.05 5.40 -5.43
N GLU A 238 -19.51 5.65 -6.66
CA GLU A 238 -20.21 4.67 -7.50
C GLU A 238 -19.29 3.51 -7.92
N ASP A 239 -18.00 3.78 -8.16
CA ASP A 239 -17.01 2.75 -8.47
C ASP A 239 -16.73 1.86 -7.26
N VAL A 240 -16.71 2.43 -6.05
CA VAL A 240 -16.62 1.65 -4.80
C VAL A 240 -17.80 0.70 -4.68
N GLN A 241 -19.02 1.19 -4.91
CA GLN A 241 -20.22 0.35 -4.84
C GLN A 241 -20.15 -0.78 -5.89
N THR A 242 -19.81 -0.44 -7.13
CA THR A 242 -19.65 -1.42 -8.21
C THR A 242 -18.61 -2.49 -7.86
N PHE A 243 -17.49 -2.08 -7.26
CA PHE A 243 -16.46 -3.01 -6.80
C PHE A 243 -16.97 -3.94 -5.69
N VAL A 244 -17.64 -3.40 -4.66
CA VAL A 244 -18.18 -4.18 -3.54
C VAL A 244 -19.22 -5.19 -4.00
N GLU A 245 -19.99 -4.86 -5.04
CA GLU A 245 -21.00 -5.75 -5.64
C GLU A 245 -20.43 -6.75 -6.66
N SER A 246 -19.12 -6.67 -6.96
CA SER A 246 -18.47 -7.51 -7.97
C SER A 246 -18.24 -8.96 -7.50
N ASP A 247 -18.11 -9.87 -8.47
CA ASP A 247 -17.73 -11.27 -8.23
C ASP A 247 -16.36 -11.39 -7.55
N LEU A 248 -15.43 -10.43 -7.81
CA LEU A 248 -14.11 -10.41 -7.18
C LEU A 248 -14.23 -10.13 -5.68
N ALA A 249 -14.99 -9.10 -5.29
CA ALA A 249 -15.24 -8.80 -3.88
C ALA A 249 -16.00 -9.95 -3.21
N ALA A 250 -17.03 -10.50 -3.86
CA ALA A 250 -17.79 -11.63 -3.33
C ALA A 250 -16.92 -12.88 -3.13
N THR A 251 -15.97 -13.15 -4.03
CA THR A 251 -15.04 -14.28 -3.90
C THR A 251 -14.15 -14.13 -2.66
N ILE A 252 -13.66 -12.92 -2.40
CA ILE A 252 -12.81 -12.62 -1.24
C ILE A 252 -13.62 -12.69 0.06
N LEU A 253 -14.77 -12.00 0.11
CA LEU A 253 -15.60 -11.89 1.31
C LEU A 253 -16.19 -13.24 1.77
N ASN A 254 -16.35 -14.19 0.86
CA ASN A 254 -16.87 -15.53 1.18
C ASN A 254 -15.76 -16.59 1.29
N HIS A 255 -14.49 -16.21 1.24
CA HIS A 255 -13.40 -17.17 1.26
C HIS A 255 -13.25 -17.81 2.66
N PRO A 256 -13.24 -19.15 2.79
CA PRO A 256 -13.30 -19.84 4.09
C PRO A 256 -12.06 -19.65 4.97
N ALA A 257 -10.93 -19.21 4.38
CA ALA A 257 -9.71 -18.91 5.11
C ALA A 257 -9.66 -17.48 5.68
N LEU A 258 -10.65 -16.65 5.37
CA LEU A 258 -10.71 -15.24 5.75
C LEU A 258 -11.87 -14.98 6.73
N SER A 259 -11.65 -14.14 7.73
CA SER A 259 -12.63 -13.80 8.76
C SER A 259 -12.51 -12.35 9.21
N ASP A 260 -13.45 -11.91 10.05
CA ASP A 260 -13.41 -10.59 10.71
C ASP A 260 -13.32 -9.41 9.74
N PHE A 261 -14.03 -9.52 8.62
CA PHE A 261 -14.06 -8.48 7.60
C PHE A 261 -14.63 -7.17 8.15
N ALA A 262 -13.85 -6.10 8.02
CA ALA A 262 -14.25 -4.72 8.10
C ALA A 262 -14.09 -4.09 6.72
N VAL A 263 -15.21 -3.76 6.08
CA VAL A 263 -15.24 -3.13 4.76
C VAL A 263 -15.86 -1.75 4.95
N THR A 264 -15.03 -0.71 4.96
CA THR A 264 -15.47 0.63 5.34
C THR A 264 -15.13 1.62 4.23
N PRO A 265 -16.15 2.22 3.58
CA PRO A 265 -15.94 3.32 2.67
C PRO A 265 -15.69 4.61 3.46
N TYR A 266 -14.79 5.44 2.95
CA TYR A 266 -14.43 6.73 3.50
C TYR A 266 -14.40 7.80 2.43
N SER A 267 -14.99 8.95 2.74
CA SER A 267 -14.74 10.18 2.01
C SER A 267 -13.38 10.77 2.38
N ILE A 268 -12.76 11.52 1.47
CA ILE A 268 -11.46 12.16 1.69
C ILE A 268 -11.63 13.65 2.01
N LEU A 269 -10.96 14.11 3.06
CA LEU A 269 -10.76 15.54 3.28
C LEU A 269 -9.69 16.03 2.30
N GLY A 270 -10.12 16.52 1.14
CA GLY A 270 -9.23 16.78 -0.01
C GLY A 270 -8.12 17.80 0.29
N ALA A 271 -8.45 18.94 0.89
CA ALA A 271 -7.47 20.01 1.13
C ALA A 271 -6.38 19.58 2.13
N GLU A 272 -6.79 18.95 3.22
CA GLU A 272 -5.93 18.43 4.29
C GLU A 272 -5.04 17.31 3.77
N SER A 273 -5.62 16.40 2.98
CA SER A 273 -4.89 15.28 2.36
C SER A 273 -3.86 15.77 1.36
N LEU A 274 -4.19 16.76 0.52
CA LEU A 274 -3.22 17.37 -0.40
C LEU A 274 -2.10 18.10 0.35
N ALA A 275 -2.43 18.83 1.43
CA ALA A 275 -1.43 19.49 2.27
C ALA A 275 -0.44 18.48 2.89
N THR A 276 -0.93 17.28 3.22
CA THR A 276 -0.10 16.15 3.68
C THR A 276 0.32 15.20 2.55
N ARG A 277 0.38 15.69 1.30
CA ARG A 277 0.95 15.01 0.12
C ARG A 277 0.24 13.71 -0.29
N ALA A 278 -0.98 13.48 0.17
CA ALA A 278 -1.71 12.25 -0.14
C ALA A 278 -2.01 12.14 -1.64
N PRO A 279 -1.91 10.94 -2.23
CA PRO A 279 -2.20 10.62 -3.63
C PRO A 279 -3.72 10.53 -3.89
N VAL A 280 -4.45 11.59 -3.53
CA VAL A 280 -5.93 11.60 -3.54
C VAL A 280 -6.52 12.36 -4.72
N GLY A 281 -5.74 13.21 -5.38
CA GLY A 281 -6.13 13.91 -6.59
C GLY A 281 -5.92 13.07 -7.84
N THR A 282 -6.23 13.64 -9.00
CA THR A 282 -5.76 13.07 -10.27
C THR A 282 -4.23 13.15 -10.31
N ILE A 283 -3.59 12.02 -10.60
CA ILE A 283 -2.14 11.93 -10.77
C ILE A 283 -1.85 12.37 -12.22
N GLU A 284 -1.06 13.43 -12.39
CA GLU A 284 -0.57 13.84 -13.71
C GLU A 284 0.55 12.89 -14.17
N GLU A 285 0.47 12.37 -15.40
CA GLU A 285 1.50 11.51 -16.04
C GLU A 285 2.79 12.26 -16.39
#